data_AF-A0A0A2FN43-F1
#
_entry.id   AF-A0A0A2FN43-F1
#
_cell.length_a   1.000
_cell.length_b   1.000
_cell.length_c   1.000
_cell.angle_alpha   90.00
_cell.angle_beta   90.00
_cell.angle_gamma   90.00
#
_symmetry.space_group_name_H-M   'P 1'
#
loop_
_entity.id
_entity.type
_entity.pdbx_description
1 polymer ?
#
loop_
_entity_poly.entity_id
_entity_poly.type
_entity_poly.pdbx_seq_one_letter_code
_entity_poly.pdbx_strand_id
1 'polypeptide(L)'
;MGGVVIGIYEEYDREGHPIKIVDEDKKFGKIKPRDIVEFLEKEGWFNRETGENKITEKEVLPTTGAFYRAIVRYLRITYVSQEKSPTGRSYWRIEIEPRFLGYITTYIIDGETGEFSKEEKYEMRYE
;
A
#
# COMPACT_ATOMS: atom_id res chain seq x y z
N MET A 1 2.25 -15.34 3.75
CA MET A 1 1.99 -13.89 3.71
C MET A 1 3.01 -13.21 4.60
N GLY A 2 4.01 -12.53 4.02
CA GLY A 2 4.95 -11.72 4.78
C GLY A 2 4.39 -10.31 4.91
N GLY A 3 4.01 -9.90 6.12
CA GLY A 3 3.67 -8.50 6.40
C GLY A 3 4.93 -7.65 6.38
N VAL A 4 4.86 -6.45 5.81
CA VAL A 4 5.92 -5.46 5.96
C VAL A 4 5.73 -4.80 7.32
N VAL A 5 6.69 -5.01 8.24
CA VAL A 5 6.69 -4.34 9.55
C VAL A 5 6.96 -2.84 9.32
N ILE A 6 6.27 -1.97 10.04
CA ILE A 6 6.39 -0.51 9.96
C ILE A 6 6.61 0.05 11.38
N GLY A 7 7.27 1.19 11.49
CA GLY A 7 7.55 1.89 12.76
C GLY A 7 8.74 1.33 13.55
N ILE A 8 8.75 1.57 14.85
CA ILE A 8 9.82 1.07 15.74
C ILE A 8 9.41 -0.31 16.29
N TYR A 9 10.26 -1.31 16.04
CA TYR A 9 10.19 -2.61 16.70
C TYR A 9 11.06 -2.58 17.95
N GLU A 10 10.45 -2.79 19.11
CA GLU A 10 11.14 -2.88 20.39
C GLU A 10 10.92 -4.27 21.00
N GLU A 11 12.02 -4.94 21.34
CA GLU A 11 12.04 -6.22 22.04
C GLU A 11 12.67 -6.01 23.42
N TYR A 12 12.02 -6.52 24.45
CA TYR A 12 12.44 -6.37 25.84
C TYR A 12 12.71 -7.74 26.47
N ASP A 13 13.64 -7.78 27.43
CA ASP A 13 13.89 -8.97 28.23
C ASP A 13 12.79 -9.20 29.27
N ARG A 14 12.94 -10.27 30.05
CA ARG A 14 11.96 -10.62 31.12
C ARG A 14 11.93 -9.61 32.27
N GLU A 15 12.96 -8.76 32.38
CA GLU A 15 13.10 -7.73 33.40
C GLU A 15 12.65 -6.34 32.90
N GLY A 16 12.29 -6.23 31.61
CA GLY A 16 11.81 -5.00 30.98
C GLY A 16 12.91 -4.13 30.36
N HIS A 17 14.14 -4.63 30.22
CA HIS A 17 15.21 -3.91 29.55
C HIS A 17 15.15 -4.12 28.02
N PRO A 18 15.39 -3.08 27.21
CA PRO A 18 15.38 -3.21 25.76
C PRO A 18 16.55 -4.07 25.28
N ILE A 19 16.23 -5.19 24.64
CA ILE A 19 17.18 -6.08 23.96
C ILE A 19 17.46 -5.58 22.54
N LYS A 20 16.42 -5.09 21.84
CA LYS A 20 16.52 -4.73 20.43
C LYS A 20 15.56 -3.60 20.09
N ILE A 21 16.07 -2.56 19.46
CA ILE A 21 15.28 -1.46 18.92
C ILE A 21 15.62 -1.34 17.44
N VAL A 22 14.69 -1.66 16.56
CA VAL A 22 14.84 -1.53 15.11
C VAL A 22 13.85 -0.51 14.59
N ASP A 23 14.37 0.51 13.93
CA ASP A 23 13.55 1.41 13.13
C ASP A 23 13.29 0.74 11.76
N GLU A 24 12.13 0.10 11.63
CA GLU A 24 11.71 -0.59 10.42
C GLU A 24 11.43 0.39 9.27
N ASP A 25 11.20 1.67 9.56
CA ASP A 25 10.89 2.68 8.54
C ASP A 25 12.13 3.15 7.78
N LYS A 26 13.34 2.86 8.30
CA LYS A 26 14.62 3.12 7.61
C LYS A 26 14.78 2.35 6.31
N LYS A 27 14.05 1.25 6.12
CA LYS A 27 14.13 0.48 4.86
C LYS A 27 13.41 1.19 3.71
N PHE A 28 12.48 2.09 4.02
CA PHE A 28 11.78 2.88 3.02
C PHE A 28 12.61 4.11 2.65
N GLY A 29 12.53 4.52 1.38
CA GLY A 29 13.04 5.81 0.95
C GLY A 29 12.27 6.98 1.59
N LYS A 30 12.34 8.16 0.97
CA LYS A 30 11.59 9.35 1.43
C LYS A 30 10.08 9.13 1.41
N ILE A 31 9.56 8.37 0.45
CA ILE A 31 8.14 8.04 0.35
C ILE A 31 7.79 6.89 1.30
N LYS A 32 6.87 7.15 2.22
CA LYS A 32 6.43 6.24 3.29
C LYS A 32 5.06 5.63 2.97
N PRO A 33 4.65 4.55 3.67
CA PRO A 33 3.33 3.94 3.48
C PRO A 33 2.16 4.94 3.58
N ARG A 34 2.27 5.95 4.44
CA ARG A 34 1.25 6.99 4.60
C ARG A 34 1.07 7.82 3.33
N ASP A 35 2.17 8.22 2.69
CA ASP A 35 2.13 8.99 1.44
C ASP A 35 1.44 8.21 0.32
N ILE A 36 1.62 6.89 0.30
CA ILE A 36 0.93 5.99 -0.64
C ILE A 36 -0.58 6.02 -0.42
N VAL A 37 -1.04 5.97 0.82
CA VAL A 37 -2.48 6.05 1.13
C VAL A 37 -3.04 7.41 0.71
N GLU A 38 -2.35 8.50 1.03
CA GLU A 38 -2.76 9.86 0.65
C GLU A 38 -2.75 10.07 -0.88
N PHE A 39 -1.80 9.46 -1.58
CA PHE A 39 -1.78 9.42 -3.05
C PHE A 39 -3.03 8.75 -3.62
N LEU A 40 -3.40 7.57 -3.10
CA LEU A 40 -4.58 6.84 -3.58
C LEU A 40 -5.89 7.58 -3.33
N GLU A 41 -5.98 8.33 -2.23
CA GLU A 41 -7.12 9.21 -1.98
C GLU A 41 -7.19 10.38 -2.98
N LYS A 42 -6.04 11.00 -3.29
CA LYS A 42 -5.98 12.08 -4.30
C LYS A 42 -6.33 11.59 -5.69
N GLU A 43 -5.94 10.37 -6.04
CA GLU A 43 -6.36 9.69 -7.28
C GLU A 43 -7.86 9.30 -7.27
N GLY A 44 -8.56 9.48 -6.14
CA GLY A 44 -10.00 9.25 -6.02
C GLY A 44 -10.37 7.78 -6.00
N TRP A 45 -9.47 6.90 -5.56
CA TRP A 45 -9.77 5.49 -5.34
C TRP A 45 -10.69 5.28 -4.15
N PHE A 46 -10.52 6.10 -3.12
CA PHE A 46 -11.35 6.09 -1.92
C PHE A 46 -11.20 7.39 -1.14
N ASN A 47 -12.08 7.60 -0.18
CA ASN A 47 -12.06 8.71 0.77
C ASN A 47 -12.29 8.14 2.18
N ARG A 48 -11.28 8.26 3.06
CA ARG A 48 -11.36 7.76 4.45
C ARG A 48 -12.35 8.54 5.33
N GLU A 49 -12.68 9.78 4.97
CA GLU A 49 -13.61 10.63 5.72
C GLU A 49 -15.07 10.31 5.41
N THR A 50 -15.39 10.10 4.12
CA THR A 50 -16.77 9.83 3.67
C THR A 50 -17.09 8.35 3.54
N GLY A 51 -16.06 7.51 3.37
CA GLY A 51 -16.22 6.07 3.10
C GLY A 51 -16.45 5.74 1.64
N GLU A 52 -16.49 6.73 0.75
CA GLU A 52 -16.61 6.54 -0.70
C GLU A 52 -15.40 5.77 -1.24
N ASN A 53 -15.62 4.83 -2.16
CA ASN A 53 -14.56 4.05 -2.80
C ASN A 53 -14.98 3.47 -4.15
N LYS A 54 -13.98 3.29 -5.04
CA LYS A 54 -14.13 2.68 -6.37
C LYS A 54 -13.54 1.27 -6.45
N ILE A 55 -13.01 0.77 -5.33
CA ILE A 55 -12.26 -0.49 -5.26
C ILE A 55 -13.20 -1.67 -5.01
N THR A 56 -14.20 -1.49 -4.16
CA THR A 56 -15.14 -2.55 -3.77
C THR A 56 -16.47 -2.42 -4.51
N GLU A 57 -17.33 -3.44 -4.43
CA GLU A 57 -18.70 -3.36 -4.99
C GLU A 57 -19.59 -2.34 -4.27
N LYS A 58 -19.27 -2.01 -3.02
CA LYS A 58 -20.04 -1.03 -2.25
C LYS A 58 -19.40 0.33 -2.44
N GLU A 59 -20.13 1.26 -3.05
CA GLU A 59 -19.66 2.62 -3.29
C GLU A 59 -19.29 3.35 -1.99
N VAL A 60 -20.04 3.10 -0.91
CA VAL A 60 -19.78 3.70 0.41
C VAL A 60 -19.66 2.60 1.47
N LEU A 61 -18.57 2.65 2.22
CA LEU A 61 -18.28 1.74 3.33
C LEU A 61 -18.24 2.52 4.66
N PRO A 62 -18.62 1.90 5.79
CA PRO A 62 -18.45 2.54 7.09
C PRO A 62 -16.98 2.85 7.35
N THR A 63 -16.66 4.09 7.75
CA THR A 63 -15.30 4.63 8.03
C THR A 63 -14.65 4.06 9.30
N THR A 64 -15.02 2.83 9.65
CA THR A 64 -14.44 2.03 10.74
C THR A 64 -13.36 1.11 10.16
N GLY A 65 -12.79 0.23 11.00
CA GLY A 65 -11.89 -0.84 10.53
C GLY A 65 -12.48 -1.76 9.45
N ALA A 66 -13.80 -1.72 9.22
CA ALA A 66 -14.44 -2.41 8.09
C ALA A 66 -14.00 -1.86 6.72
N PHE A 67 -13.77 -0.55 6.61
CA PHE A 67 -13.32 0.12 5.39
C PHE A 67 -12.01 -0.48 4.87
N TYR A 68 -10.97 -0.46 5.71
CA TYR A 68 -9.65 -0.98 5.36
C TYR A 68 -9.72 -2.48 5.04
N ARG A 69 -10.45 -3.27 5.84
CA ARG A 69 -10.58 -4.73 5.61
C ARG A 69 -11.23 -5.08 4.27
N ALA A 70 -12.12 -4.24 3.76
CA ALA A 70 -12.75 -4.46 2.47
C ALA A 70 -11.80 -4.07 1.32
N ILE A 71 -11.16 -2.90 1.43
CA ILE A 71 -10.26 -2.37 0.38
C ILE A 71 -9.01 -3.22 0.20
N VAL A 72 -8.35 -3.64 1.29
CA VAL A 72 -7.08 -4.40 1.22
C VAL A 72 -7.20 -5.77 0.53
N ARG A 73 -8.43 -6.27 0.30
CA ARG A 73 -8.65 -7.50 -0.47
C ARG A 73 -8.37 -7.32 -1.96
N TYR A 74 -8.47 -6.09 -2.44
CA TYR A 74 -8.36 -5.70 -3.84
C TYR A 74 -7.19 -4.74 -4.08
N LEU A 75 -6.45 -4.40 -3.03
CA LEU A 75 -5.34 -3.47 -3.03
C LEU A 75 -4.09 -4.19 -2.52
N ARG A 76 -3.08 -4.29 -3.37
CA ARG A 76 -1.77 -4.83 -3.02
C ARG A 76 -0.73 -3.73 -3.10
N ILE A 77 -0.14 -3.37 -1.95
CA ILE A 77 0.95 -2.41 -1.85
C ILE A 77 2.23 -3.18 -1.53
N THR A 78 3.25 -3.03 -2.36
CA THR A 78 4.55 -3.70 -2.21
C THR A 78 5.66 -2.68 -2.29
N TYR A 79 6.58 -2.69 -1.33
CA TYR A 79 7.81 -1.91 -1.39
C TYR A 79 8.96 -2.75 -1.94
N VAL A 80 9.70 -2.22 -2.90
CA VAL A 80 10.91 -2.82 -3.47
C VAL A 80 12.09 -1.92 -3.12
N SER A 81 13.04 -2.44 -2.35
CA SER A 81 14.26 -1.72 -1.99
C SER A 81 15.23 -1.64 -3.17
N GLN A 82 16.17 -0.69 -3.12
CA GLN A 82 17.21 -0.51 -4.13
C GLN A 82 17.97 -1.81 -4.43
N GLU A 83 18.33 -2.57 -3.38
CA GLU A 83 19.05 -3.84 -3.49
C GLU A 83 18.29 -4.93 -4.27
N LYS A 84 16.95 -4.89 -4.23
CA LYS A 84 16.08 -5.86 -4.91
C LYS A 84 15.58 -5.36 -6.27
N SER A 85 15.85 -4.09 -6.59
CA SER A 85 15.35 -3.44 -7.78
C SER A 85 16.29 -3.65 -8.96
N PRO A 86 15.81 -4.08 -10.13
CA PRO A 86 16.64 -4.20 -11.34
C PRO A 86 17.26 -2.88 -11.79
N THR A 87 16.63 -1.75 -11.46
CA THR A 87 17.08 -0.41 -11.86
C THR A 87 17.97 0.25 -10.81
N GLY A 88 18.20 -0.41 -9.66
CA GLY A 88 18.91 0.15 -8.51
C GLY A 88 18.15 1.26 -7.77
N ARG A 89 16.90 1.56 -8.16
CA ARG A 89 16.04 2.55 -7.49
C ARG A 89 14.95 1.84 -6.69
N SER A 90 14.71 2.30 -5.46
CA SER A 90 13.59 1.83 -4.65
C SER A 90 12.27 2.35 -5.20
N TYR A 91 11.22 1.55 -5.12
CA TYR A 91 9.90 1.97 -5.57
C TYR A 91 8.77 1.25 -4.80
N TRP A 92 7.60 1.87 -4.81
CA TRP A 92 6.34 1.28 -4.39
C TRP A 92 5.60 0.78 -5.62
N ARG A 93 5.18 -0.49 -5.58
CA ARG A 93 4.27 -1.09 -6.57
C ARG A 93 2.91 -1.27 -5.94
N ILE A 94 1.91 -0.65 -6.55
CA ILE A 94 0.52 -0.70 -6.09
C ILE A 94 -0.30 -1.34 -7.19
N GLU A 95 -0.96 -2.45 -6.88
CA GLU A 95 -1.91 -3.09 -7.78
C GLU A 95 -3.30 -2.97 -7.17
N ILE A 96 -4.22 -2.45 -7.98
CA ILE A 96 -5.62 -2.28 -7.61
C ILE A 96 -6.43 -3.08 -8.61
N GLU A 97 -7.19 -4.04 -8.10
CA GLU A 97 -8.03 -4.91 -8.90
C GLU A 97 -9.48 -4.80 -8.42
N PRO A 98 -10.24 -3.80 -8.91
CA PRO A 98 -11.63 -3.65 -8.51
C PRO A 98 -12.45 -4.87 -8.94
N ARG A 99 -13.30 -5.36 -8.04
CA ARG A 99 -14.04 -6.61 -8.26
C ARG A 99 -14.92 -6.61 -9.52
N PHE A 100 -15.43 -5.45 -9.92
CA PHE A 100 -16.50 -5.34 -10.93
C PHE A 100 -16.06 -4.78 -12.28
N LEU A 101 -14.81 -4.33 -12.43
CA LEU A 101 -14.42 -3.57 -13.63
C LEU A 101 -13.48 -4.31 -14.59
N GLY A 102 -13.05 -5.52 -14.23
CA GLY A 102 -12.21 -6.34 -15.10
C GLY A 102 -10.90 -5.65 -15.53
N TYR A 103 -10.45 -4.63 -14.80
CA TYR A 103 -9.18 -3.97 -15.04
C TYR A 103 -8.31 -4.06 -13.79
N ILE A 104 -7.01 -4.15 -14.00
CA ILE A 104 -5.97 -3.99 -12.98
C ILE A 104 -5.29 -2.66 -13.25
N THR A 105 -5.34 -1.76 -12.27
CA THR A 105 -4.53 -0.54 -12.30
C THR A 105 -3.26 -0.79 -11.50
N THR A 106 -2.11 -0.60 -12.15
CA THR A 106 -0.80 -0.69 -11.52
C THR A 106 -0.17 0.71 -11.45
N TYR A 107 0.28 1.10 -10.27
CA TYR A 107 1.14 2.25 -10.07
C TYR A 107 2.54 1.80 -9.69
N ILE A 108 3.54 2.45 -10.28
CA ILE A 108 4.95 2.34 -9.87
C ILE A 108 5.38 3.72 -9.42
N ILE A 109 5.65 3.89 -8.13
CA ILE A 109 6.02 5.18 -7.51
C ILE A 109 7.46 5.11 -7.04
N ASP A 110 8.31 6.02 -7.50
CA ASP A 110 9.69 6.14 -7.04
C ASP A 110 9.73 6.39 -5.52
N GLY A 111 10.51 5.58 -4.81
CA GLY A 111 10.57 5.59 -3.34
C GLY A 111 11.30 6.81 -2.77
N GLU A 112 12.02 7.57 -3.58
CA GLU A 112 12.76 8.78 -3.18
C GLU A 112 12.07 10.06 -3.65
N THR A 113 11.58 10.10 -4.90
CA THR A 113 11.03 11.33 -5.49
C THR A 113 9.50 11.41 -5.43
N GLY A 114 8.81 10.26 -5.35
CA GLY A 114 7.35 10.20 -5.47
C GLY A 114 6.84 10.35 -6.90
N GLU A 115 7.72 10.45 -7.90
CA GLU A 115 7.33 10.39 -9.31
C GLU A 115 6.72 9.02 -9.59
N PHE A 116 5.65 8.97 -10.38
CA PHE A 116 4.95 7.73 -10.64
C PHE A 116 4.60 7.52 -12.11
N SER A 117 4.47 6.25 -12.48
CA SER A 117 3.78 5.81 -13.69
C SER A 117 2.52 5.04 -13.34
N LYS A 118 1.54 5.09 -14.25
CA LYS A 118 0.25 4.40 -14.14
C LYS A 118 0.06 3.53 -15.38
N GLU A 119 -0.31 2.27 -15.17
CA GLU A 119 -0.70 1.33 -16.23
C GLU A 119 -2.09 0.76 -15.90
N GLU A 120 -2.95 0.70 -16.91
CA GLU A 120 -4.28 0.08 -16.80
C GLU A 120 -4.34 -1.10 -17.77
N LYS A 121 -4.55 -2.30 -17.23
CA LYS A 121 -4.63 -3.52 -18.02
C LYS A 121 -6.01 -4.15 -17.85
N TYR A 122 -6.71 -4.34 -18.97
CA TYR A 122 -7.98 -5.05 -18.98
C TYR A 122 -7.73 -6.57 -18.96
N GLU A 123 -8.38 -7.29 -18.06
CA GLU A 123 -8.38 -8.74 -17.94
C GLU A 123 -9.82 -9.24 -18.12
N MET A 124 -10.11 -9.83 -19.29
CA MET A 124 -11.39 -10.52 -19.49
C MET A 124 -11.48 -11.73 -18.57
N ARG A 125 -12.33 -11.64 -17.55
CA ARG A 125 -12.71 -12.80 -16.75
C ARG A 125 -13.89 -13.48 -17.43
N TYR A 126 -13.64 -14.65 -18.02
CA TYR A 126 -14.70 -15.54 -18.47
C TYR A 126 -15.33 -16.19 -17.24
N GLU A 127 -16.63 -15.96 -17.03
CA GLU A 127 -17.47 -16.64 -16.02
C GLU A 127 -17.67 -18.14 -16.34
#